data_AF-A0A3M8ACZ8-F1
#
_entry.id   AF-A0A3M8ACZ8-F1
#
_cell.length_a   1.000
_cell.length_b   1.000
_cell.length_c   1.000
_cell.angle_alpha   90.00
_cell.angle_beta   90.00
_cell.angle_gamma   90.00
#
_symmetry.space_group_name_H-M   'P 1'
#
loop_
_entity.id
_entity.type
_entity.pdbx_description
1 polymer ?
#
loop_
_entity_poly.entity_id
_entity_poly.type
_entity_poly.pdbx_seq_one_letter_code
_entity_poly.pdbx_strand_id
1 'polypeptide(L)' 'MEKSFYYPVSWSEAHRYKALLDQEGVPYEIQSPLDLPILEEGKLAIVFPSIPLRLYAWVRTLFYRDGLRYPDTFSSFR' A
#
# COMPACT_ATOMS: atom_id res chain seq x y z
N MET A 1 -10.37 8.16 0.76
CA MET A 1 -10.24 6.96 1.62
C MET A 1 -9.24 7.27 2.71
N GLU A 2 -9.50 6.93 3.97
CA GLU A 2 -8.50 7.09 5.05
C GLU A 2 -7.37 6.06 4.84
N LYS A 3 -6.13 6.53 4.68
CA LYS A 3 -4.97 5.69 4.33
C LYS A 3 -4.33 5.17 5.62
N SER A 4 -4.10 3.86 5.71
CA SER A 4 -3.65 3.21 6.95
C SER A 4 -2.27 2.57 6.84
N PHE A 5 -2.04 1.81 5.76
CA PHE A 5 -0.76 1.15 5.52
C PHE A 5 -0.48 1.02 4.03
N TYR A 6 0.76 0.69 3.67
CA TYR A 6 1.17 0.55 2.29
C TYR A 6 2.29 -0.49 2.11
N TYR A 7 2.50 -0.90 0.86
CA TYR A 7 3.64 -1.72 0.46
C TYR A 7 4.40 -1.04 -0.69
N PRO A 8 5.69 -0.75 -0.53
CA PRO A 8 6.53 -0.27 -1.63
C PRO A 8 6.87 -1.42 -2.57
N VAL A 9 6.60 -1.26 -3.85
CA VAL A 9 6.79 -2.27 -4.90
C VAL A 9 7.41 -1.65 -6.14
N SER A 10 8.03 -2.45 -7.00
CA SER A 10 8.41 -2.01 -8.34
C SER A 10 7.18 -1.85 -9.26
N TRP A 11 7.36 -1.20 -10.40
CA TRP A 11 6.31 -1.05 -11.41
C TRP A 11 5.77 -2.38 -11.94
N SER A 12 6.65 -3.36 -12.20
CA SER A 12 6.25 -4.68 -12.70
C SER A 12 5.43 -5.45 -11.66
N GLU A 13 5.83 -5.37 -10.39
CA GLU A 13 5.09 -5.95 -9.27
C GLU A 13 3.73 -5.26 -9.06
N ALA A 14 3.67 -3.93 -9.18
CA ALA A 14 2.43 -3.17 -9.02
C ALA A 14 1.34 -3.65 -9.97
N HIS A 15 1.68 -3.90 -11.24
CA HIS A 15 0.73 -4.43 -12.22
C HIS A 15 0.21 -5.83 -11.83
N ARG A 16 1.11 -6.71 -11.36
CA ARG A 16 0.74 -8.07 -10.91
C ARG A 16 -0.17 -8.03 -9.70
N TYR A 17 0.18 -7.26 -8.67
CA TYR A 17 -0.63 -7.16 -7.45
C TYR A 17 -1.98 -6.51 -7.71
N LYS A 18 -2.03 -5.48 -8.57
CA LYS A 18 -3.28 -4.85 -8.99
C LYS A 18 -4.29 -5.88 -9.50
N ALA A 19 -3.89 -6.77 -10.40
CA ALA A 19 -4.80 -7.80 -10.93
C ALA A 19 -5.38 -8.72 -9.84
N LEU A 20 -4.55 -9.13 -8.88
CA LEU A 20 -4.96 -10.01 -7.78
C LEU A 20 -5.87 -9.28 -6.78
N LEU A 21 -5.57 -8.00 -6.50
CA LEU A 21 -6.37 -7.16 -5.60
C LEU A 21 -7.74 -6.82 -6.21
N ASP A 22 -7.77 -6.51 -7.52
CA ASP A 22 -9.00 -6.26 -8.27
C ASP A 22 -9.90 -7.51 -8.27
N GLN A 23 -9.32 -8.71 -8.44
CA GLN A 23 -10.06 -9.98 -8.41
C GLN A 23 -10.69 -10.28 -7.03
N GLU A 24 -9.98 -9.95 -5.94
CA GLU A 24 -10.46 -10.16 -4.57
C GLU A 24 -11.37 -9.01 -4.08
N GLY A 25 -11.49 -7.93 -4.86
CA GLY A 25 -12.29 -6.75 -4.49
C GLY A 25 -11.70 -5.96 -3.32
N VAL A 26 -10.39 -6.03 -3.11
CA VAL A 26 -9.70 -5.33 -2.02
C VAL A 26 -9.63 -3.83 -2.37
N PRO A 27 -10.00 -2.91 -1.47
CA PRO A 27 -9.82 -1.48 -1.72
C PRO A 27 -8.34 -1.09 -1.60
N TYR A 28 -7.80 -0.44 -2.64
CA TYR A 28 -6.43 0.09 -2.64
C TYR A 28 -6.31 1.34 -3.53
N GLU A 29 -5.18 2.03 -3.40
CA GLU A 29 -4.74 3.14 -4.26
C GLU A 29 -3.27 2.93 -4.62
N ILE A 30 -2.86 3.35 -5.82
CA ILE A 30 -1.44 3.34 -6.21
C ILE A 30 -0.90 4.76 -6.12
N GLN A 31 0.20 4.95 -5.39
CA GLN A 31 0.87 6.23 -5.21
C GLN A 31 2.29 6.19 -5.74
N SER A 32 2.68 7.29 -6.36
CA SER A 32 4.05 7.54 -6.83
C SER A 32 4.87 8.25 -5.76
N PRO A 33 6.20 8.40 -5.94
CA PRO A 33 7.02 9.23 -5.06
C PRO A 33 6.55 10.71 -4.98
N LEU A 34 5.78 11.21 -5.96
CA LEU A 34 5.19 12.54 -5.88
C LEU A 34 4.07 12.62 -4.83
N ASP A 35 3.32 11.53 -4.65
CA ASP A 35 2.21 11.44 -3.70
C ASP A 35 2.68 11.03 -2.30
N LEU A 36 3.72 10.19 -2.24
CA LEU A 36 4.30 9.65 -1.01
C LEU A 36 5.84 9.80 -1.05
N PRO A 37 6.38 10.97 -0.66
CA PRO A 37 7.81 11.29 -0.81
C PRO A 37 8.81 10.42 -0.03
N ILE A 38 8.33 9.61 0.91
CA ILE A 38 9.15 8.62 1.63
C ILE A 38 9.53 7.41 0.75
N LEU A 39 8.92 7.27 -0.43
CA LEU A 39 9.24 6.20 -1.37
C LEU A 39 10.61 6.41 -2.01
N GLU A 40 11.36 5.31 -2.13
CA GLU A 40 12.58 5.26 -2.92
C GLU A 40 12.30 5.49 -4.42
N GLU A 41 13.30 5.99 -5.14
CA GLU A 41 13.21 6.19 -6.59
C GLU A 41 12.90 4.86 -7.31
N GLY A 42 12.00 4.92 -8.30
CA GLY A 42 11.57 3.74 -9.05
C GLY A 42 10.57 2.82 -8.33
N LYS A 43 10.14 3.18 -7.10
CA LYS A 43 9.08 2.47 -6.38
C LYS A 43 7.72 3.15 -6.52
N LEU A 44 6.68 2.33 -6.39
CA LEU A 44 5.30 2.74 -6.18
C LEU A 44 4.82 2.20 -4.82
N ALA A 45 3.85 2.86 -4.21
CA ALA A 45 3.13 2.33 -3.07
C ALA A 45 1.78 1.78 -3.49
N ILE A 46 1.46 0.56 -3.06
CA ILE A 46 0.07 0.10 -2.99
C ILE A 46 -0.43 0.43 -1.59
N VAL A 47 -1.37 1.37 -1.51
CA VAL A 47 -1.86 1.97 -0.27
C VAL A 47 -3.25 1.43 0.05
N PHE A 48 -3.46 1.06 1.29
CA PHE A 48 -4.68 0.43 1.79
C PHE A 48 -5.34 1.29 2.86
N PRO A 49 -6.68 1.25 2.97
CA PRO A 49 -7.36 1.78 4.14
C PRO A 49 -7.19 0.87 5.34
N SER A 50 -7.77 1.30 6.46
CA SER A 50 -8.13 0.34 7.50
C SER A 50 -9.10 -0.69 6.91
N ILE A 51 -8.72 -1.97 6.98
CA ILE A 51 -9.50 -3.10 6.46
C ILE A 51 -9.75 -4.13 7.57
N PRO A 52 -10.81 -4.96 7.45
CA PRO A 52 -11.05 -6.03 8.40
C PRO A 52 -9.87 -6.99 8.52
N LEU A 53 -9.63 -7.53 9.72
CA LEU A 53 -8.48 -8.40 10.02
C LEU A 53 -8.34 -9.59 9.06
N ARG A 54 -9.46 -10.20 8.64
CA ARG A 54 -9.44 -11.29 7.66
C ARG A 54 -8.87 -10.84 6.31
N LEU A 55 -9.28 -9.68 5.83
CA LEU A 55 -8.79 -9.13 4.58
C LEU A 55 -7.32 -8.70 4.72
N TYR A 56 -6.93 -8.14 5.87
CA TYR A 56 -5.54 -7.86 6.18
C TYR A 56 -4.66 -9.11 6.15
N ALA A 57 -5.11 -10.22 6.75
CA ALA A 57 -4.36 -11.49 6.74
C ALA A 57 -4.14 -12.02 5.31
N TRP A 58 -5.13 -11.87 4.43
CA TRP A 58 -5.01 -12.22 3.02
C TRP A 58 -4.00 -11.30 2.31
N VAL A 59 -4.12 -9.99 2.47
CA VAL A 59 -3.19 -8.99 1.88
C VAL A 59 -1.76 -9.25 2.36
N ARG A 60 -1.55 -9.44 3.65
CA ARG A 60 -0.24 -9.77 4.24
C ARG A 60 0.36 -11.04 3.62
N THR A 61 -0.46 -12.05 3.34
CA THR A 61 -0.02 -13.29 2.68
C THR A 61 0.39 -13.03 1.24
N LEU A 62 -0.36 -12.20 0.51
CA LEU A 62 -0.04 -11.82 -0.86
C LEU A 62 1.33 -11.13 -0.98
N PHE A 63 1.65 -10.24 -0.03
CA PHE A 63 2.90 -9.47 -0.03
C PHE A 63 4.05 -10.15 0.74
N TYR A 64 3.81 -11.29 1.39
CA TYR A 64 4.78 -12.03 2.22
C TYR A 64 5.45 -11.20 3.33
N ARG A 65 4.82 -10.12 3.78
CA ARG A 65 5.31 -9.24 4.85
C ARG A 65 4.18 -8.40 5.42
N ASP A 66 4.43 -7.77 6.56
CA ASP A 66 3.54 -6.77 7.13
C ASP A 66 3.61 -5.43 6.39
N GLY A 67 2.49 -4.71 6.37
CA GLY A 67 2.37 -3.41 5.74
C GLY A 67 3.13 -2.33 6.52
N LEU A 68 3.74 -1.39 5.81
CA LEU A 68 4.32 -0.20 6.43
C LEU A 68 3.21 0.75 6.84
N ARG A 69 3.30 1.32 8.04
CA ARG A 69 2.33 2.31 8.50
C ARG A 69 2.35 3.52 7.57
N TYR A 70 1.18 3.95 7.12
CA TYR A 70 1.06 5.18 6.34
C TYR A 70 1.43 6.37 7.23
N PRO A 71 2.27 7.31 6.75
CA PRO A 71 2.72 8.42 7.58
C PRO A 71 1.52 9.28 8.00
N ASP A 72 1.40 9.56 9.29
CA ASP A 72 0.46 10.56 9.78
C ASP A 72 0.91 11.92 9.22
N THR A 73 0.08 12.59 8.42
CA THR A 73 0.37 13.90 7.82
C THR A 73 0.77 14.97 8.86
N PHE A 74 0.51 14.71 10.14
CA PHE A 74 0.78 15.60 11.28
C PHE A 74 2.11 15.36 12.00
N SER A 75 2.92 14.36 11.66
CA SER A 75 4.19 14.09 12.39
C SER A 75 5.43 14.82 11.86
N SER A 76 5.32 15.64 10.80
CA SER A 76 6.49 16.34 10.23
C SER A 76 6.80 17.70 10.85
N PHE A 77 6.20 18.04 11.99
CA PHE A 77 6.56 19.21 12.80
C PHE A 77 6.90 18.79 14.23
N ARG A 78 8.07 18.16 14.43
CA ARG A 78 8.74 18.13 15.73
C ARG A 78 10.24 18.02 15.57
#